data_AF-A0A3M2GSU5-F1
#
_entry.id   AF-A0A3M2GSU5-F1
#
_cell.length_a   1.000
_cell.length_b   1.000
_cell.length_c   1.000
_cell.angle_alpha   90.00
_cell.angle_beta   90.00
_cell.angle_gamma   90.00
#
_symmetry.space_group_name_H-M   'P 1'
#
loop_
_entity.id
_entity.type
_entity.pdbx_description
1 polymer ?
#
loop_
_entity_poly.entity_id
_entity_poly.type
_entity_poly.pdbx_seq_one_letter_code
_entity_poly.pdbx_strand_id
1 'polypeptide(L)'
;MAGKPWHTGPFRASAAAVRQYAVTHPATRCWRCGLTIGEVRRHNPDAHWTAGHLVDGQVGGPLAPECSVCNYSAGGRLGRARQLKQRVKGRTKLEW
;
A
#
# COMPACT_ATOMS: atom_id res chain seq x y z
N MET A 1 7.12 15.45 11.41
CA MET A 1 6.63 14.07 11.62
C MET A 1 7.58 13.06 10.96
N ALA A 2 8.62 12.63 11.65
CA ALA A 2 9.59 11.62 11.19
C ALA A 2 9.82 10.63 12.34
N GLY A 3 9.90 9.33 12.07
CA GLY A 3 10.21 8.30 13.09
C GLY A 3 9.16 7.20 13.33
N LYS A 4 8.24 6.94 12.39
CA LYS A 4 7.43 5.71 12.47
C LYS A 4 8.22 4.53 11.84
N PRO A 5 8.12 3.29 12.35
CA PRO A 5 8.92 2.15 11.91
C PRO A 5 8.70 1.77 10.42
N TRP A 6 7.57 2.15 9.82
CA TRP A 6 7.32 2.04 8.38
C TRP A 6 8.01 3.13 7.53
N HIS A 7 8.79 4.01 8.15
CA HIS A 7 9.59 5.04 7.50
C HIS A 7 11.09 4.94 7.84
N THR A 8 11.57 3.92 8.55
CA THR A 8 12.97 3.80 9.00
C THR A 8 13.43 2.35 8.87
N GLY A 9 14.59 2.11 8.23
CA GLY A 9 15.19 0.77 8.09
C GLY A 9 15.26 0.24 6.63
N PRO A 10 15.62 -1.05 6.44
CA PRO A 10 15.90 -1.68 5.14
C PRO A 10 14.71 -1.61 4.17
N PHE A 11 13.49 -1.41 4.68
CA PHE A 11 12.29 -1.17 3.90
C PHE A 11 12.47 -0.09 2.83
N ARG A 12 13.13 1.05 3.13
CA ARG A 12 13.30 2.11 2.12
C ARG A 12 14.13 1.63 0.93
N ALA A 13 15.19 0.88 1.21
CA ALA A 13 16.07 0.32 0.19
C ALA A 13 15.35 -0.78 -0.62
N SER A 14 14.70 -1.73 0.06
CA SER A 14 13.94 -2.79 -0.60
C SER A 14 12.77 -2.23 -1.43
N ALA A 15 12.04 -1.24 -0.92
CA ALA A 15 10.95 -0.59 -1.64
C ALA A 15 11.46 0.23 -2.84
N ALA A 16 12.64 0.84 -2.76
CA ALA A 16 13.26 1.50 -3.90
C ALA A 16 13.66 0.48 -4.97
N ALA A 17 14.27 -0.64 -4.60
CA ALA A 17 14.64 -1.71 -5.53
C ALA A 17 13.43 -2.31 -6.25
N VAL A 18 12.34 -2.60 -5.53
CA VAL A 18 11.08 -3.11 -6.12
C VAL A 18 10.48 -2.11 -7.11
N ARG A 19 10.46 -0.82 -6.76
CA ARG A 19 9.95 0.23 -7.66
C ARG A 19 10.82 0.37 -8.91
N GLN A 20 12.14 0.39 -8.74
CA GLN A 20 13.07 0.49 -9.86
C GLN A 20 12.92 -0.71 -10.80
N TYR A 21 12.86 -1.92 -10.26
CA TYR A 21 12.58 -3.14 -11.03
C TYR A 21 11.29 -3.02 -11.82
N ALA A 22 10.19 -2.60 -11.18
CA ALA A 22 8.89 -2.49 -11.86
C ALA A 22 8.87 -1.40 -12.96
N VAL A 23 9.63 -0.32 -12.78
CA VAL A 23 9.79 0.74 -13.78
C VAL A 23 10.60 0.25 -14.98
N THR A 24 11.66 -0.53 -14.77
CA THR A 24 12.52 -1.02 -15.85
C THR A 24 11.95 -2.23 -16.58
N HIS A 25 10.96 -2.92 -16.01
CA HIS A 25 10.32 -4.09 -16.61
C HIS A 25 8.86 -3.76 -16.95
N PRO A 26 8.54 -3.34 -18.19
CA PRO A 26 7.19 -2.89 -18.57
C PRO A 26 6.12 -3.99 -18.50
N ALA A 27 6.53 -5.26 -18.54
CA ALA A 27 5.66 -6.41 -18.34
C ALA A 27 5.32 -6.68 -16.86
N THR A 28 5.91 -5.92 -15.92
CA THR A 28 5.60 -6.04 -14.50
C THR A 28 4.12 -5.83 -14.27
N ARG A 29 3.50 -6.76 -13.54
CA ARG A 29 2.08 -6.71 -13.17
C ARG A 29 1.95 -6.38 -11.70
N CYS A 30 0.95 -5.57 -11.37
CA CYS A 30 0.57 -5.29 -9.99
C CYS A 30 0.14 -6.60 -9.32
N TRP A 31 0.75 -6.96 -8.20
CA TRP A 31 0.43 -8.21 -7.51
C TRP A 31 -1.03 -8.26 -7.02
N ARG A 32 -1.67 -7.10 -6.80
CA ARG A 32 -3.07 -7.01 -6.35
C ARG A 32 -4.09 -7.14 -7.47
N CYS A 33 -3.90 -6.44 -8.59
CA CYS A 33 -4.91 -6.36 -9.67
C CYS A 33 -4.50 -7.06 -10.97
N GLY A 34 -3.27 -7.55 -11.09
CA GLY A 34 -2.76 -8.24 -12.28
C GLY A 34 -2.49 -7.34 -13.48
N LEU A 35 -2.76 -6.04 -13.41
CA LEU A 35 -2.55 -5.10 -14.51
C LEU A 35 -1.12 -4.54 -14.53
N THR A 36 -0.63 -4.25 -15.73
CA THR A 36 0.59 -3.45 -15.96
C THR A 36 0.33 -1.97 -15.67
N ILE A 37 1.39 -1.19 -15.45
CA ILE A 37 1.23 0.25 -15.22
C ILE A 37 0.64 0.97 -16.43
N GLY A 38 0.91 0.50 -17.65
CA GLY A 38 0.34 1.05 -18.87
C GLY A 38 -1.18 0.88 -18.93
N GLU A 39 -1.69 -0.30 -18.54
CA GLU A 39 -3.13 -0.56 -18.47
C GLU A 39 -3.80 0.29 -17.38
N VAL A 40 -3.18 0.42 -16.21
CA VAL A 40 -3.71 1.27 -15.14
C VAL A 40 -3.75 2.74 -15.58
N ARG A 41 -2.71 3.21 -16.28
CA ARG A 41 -2.61 4.60 -16.77
C ARG A 41 -3.68 5.01 -17.77
N ARG A 42 -4.31 4.05 -18.47
CA ARG A 42 -5.46 4.34 -19.34
C ARG A 42 -6.66 4.89 -18.56
N HIS A 43 -6.80 4.50 -17.29
CA HIS A 43 -7.89 4.94 -16.42
C HIS A 43 -7.44 5.95 -15.36
N ASN A 44 -6.15 5.95 -15.01
CA ASN A 44 -5.55 6.88 -14.06
C ASN A 44 -4.15 7.29 -14.52
N PRO A 45 -4.02 8.39 -15.29
CA PRO A 45 -2.76 8.82 -15.89
C PRO A 45 -1.60 9.03 -14.89
N ASP A 46 -1.93 9.41 -13.65
CA ASP A 46 -0.96 9.66 -12.57
C ASP A 46 -0.52 8.38 -11.84
N ALA A 47 -1.02 7.22 -12.27
CA ALA A 47 -0.62 5.94 -11.71
C ALA A 47 0.88 5.72 -11.88
N HIS A 48 1.52 5.30 -10.79
CA HIS A 48 2.93 4.97 -10.74
C HIS A 48 3.15 3.72 -9.89
N TRP A 49 4.32 3.10 -10.02
CA TRP A 49 4.68 1.94 -9.23
C TRP A 49 5.01 2.33 -7.80
N THR A 50 4.47 1.56 -6.86
CA THR A 50 4.81 1.57 -5.45
C THR A 50 5.23 0.16 -5.02
N ALA A 51 5.77 0.04 -3.81
CA ALA A 51 6.08 -1.24 -3.21
C ALA A 51 5.22 -1.39 -1.94
N GLY A 52 4.48 -2.48 -1.85
CA GLY A 52 3.72 -2.81 -0.65
C GLY A 52 4.00 -4.24 -0.19
N HIS A 53 3.65 -4.50 1.07
CA HIS A 53 3.83 -5.81 1.66
C HIS A 53 2.76 -6.76 1.12
N LEU A 54 3.15 -8.01 0.84
CA LEU A 54 2.19 -9.07 0.50
C LEU A 54 1.20 -9.33 1.64
N VAL A 55 1.66 -9.17 2.89
CA VAL A 55 0.84 -9.18 4.10
C VAL A 55 0.77 -7.77 4.66
N ASP A 56 -0.41 -7.16 4.59
CA ASP A 56 -0.63 -5.78 5.02
C ASP A 56 -0.22 -5.58 6.49
N GLY A 57 0.75 -4.69 6.71
CA GLY A 57 1.24 -4.33 8.05
C GLY A 57 2.33 -5.23 8.64
N GLN A 58 2.79 -6.26 7.93
CA GLN A 58 3.93 -7.07 8.36
C GLN A 58 5.25 -6.30 8.21
N VAL A 59 5.85 -5.90 9.33
CA VAL A 59 7.16 -5.24 9.34
C VAL A 59 8.24 -6.22 8.90
N GLY A 60 9.03 -5.86 7.89
CA GLY A 60 10.09 -6.71 7.34
C GLY A 60 9.58 -7.88 6.47
N GLY A 61 8.28 -7.91 6.15
CA GLY A 61 7.73 -8.91 5.24
C GLY A 61 8.17 -8.71 3.78
N PRO A 62 7.90 -9.70 2.91
CA PRO A 62 8.21 -9.60 1.48
C PRO A 62 7.44 -8.44 0.84
N LEU A 63 8.15 -7.69 -0.02
CA LEU A 63 7.60 -6.60 -0.81
C LEU A 63 7.36 -7.04 -2.25
N ALA A 64 6.26 -6.56 -2.82
CA ALA A 64 5.91 -6.80 -4.21
C ALA A 64 5.49 -5.50 -4.91
N PRO A 65 5.65 -5.42 -6.24
CA PRO A 65 5.27 -4.24 -7.00
C PRO A 65 3.75 -4.10 -7.09
N GLU A 66 3.22 -2.94 -6.69
CA GLU A 66 1.81 -2.61 -6.85
C GLU A 66 1.61 -1.19 -7.36
N CYS A 67 0.55 -0.96 -8.13
CA CYS A 67 0.23 0.38 -8.62
C CYS A 67 -0.31 1.26 -7.48
N SER A 68 -0.01 2.56 -7.55
CA SER A 68 -0.40 3.55 -6.55
C SER A 68 -1.91 3.55 -6.27
N VAL A 69 -2.74 3.33 -7.29
CA VAL A 69 -4.20 3.22 -7.16
C VAL A 69 -4.60 2.09 -6.21
N CYS A 70 -4.02 0.90 -6.35
CA CYS A 70 -4.31 -0.24 -5.48
C CYS A 70 -3.78 -0.01 -4.06
N ASN A 71 -2.57 0.53 -3.94
CA ASN A 71 -1.93 0.80 -2.65
C ASN A 71 -2.73 1.80 -1.81
N TYR A 72 -3.11 2.93 -2.43
CA TYR A 72 -3.89 3.96 -1.73
C TYR A 72 -5.33 3.50 -1.43
N SER A 73 -5.94 2.72 -2.31
CA SER A 73 -7.26 2.12 -2.06
C SER A 73 -7.23 1.15 -0.86
N ALA A 74 -6.20 0.30 -0.78
CA ALA A 74 -5.99 -0.60 0.36
C ALA A 74 -5.79 0.19 1.67
N GLY A 75 -4.95 1.23 1.64
CA GLY A 75 -4.75 2.14 2.77
C GLY A 75 -6.04 2.84 3.22
N GLY A 76 -6.85 3.32 2.27
CA GLY A 76 -8.14 3.94 2.54
C GLY A 76 -9.18 2.98 3.12
N ARG A 77 -9.18 1.71 2.69
CA ARG A 77 -10.04 0.66 3.27
C ARG A 77 -9.64 0.33 4.70
N LEU A 78 -8.35 0.20 4.98
CA LEU A 78 -7.81 -0.03 6.32
C LEU A 78 -8.11 1.15 7.26
N GLY A 79 -7.95 2.38 6.77
CA GLY A 79 -8.30 3.60 7.51
C GLY A 79 -9.78 3.63 7.91
N ARG A 80 -10.69 3.37 6.96
CA ARG A 80 -12.13 3.28 7.23
C ARG A 80 -12.48 2.18 8.23
N ALA A 81 -11.90 0.99 8.08
CA ALA A 81 -12.11 -0.11 9.03
C ALA A 81 -11.69 0.26 10.46
N ARG A 82 -10.56 0.96 10.62
CA ARG A 82 -10.08 1.45 11.93
C ARG A 82 -11.01 2.50 12.53
N GLN A 83 -11.52 3.44 11.73
CA GLN A 83 -12.51 4.44 12.19
C GLN A 83 -13.81 3.78 12.65
N LEU A 84 -14.33 2.81 11.88
CA LEU A 84 -15.54 2.06 12.25
C LEU A 84 -15.35 1.31 13.58
N LYS A 85 -14.21 0.62 13.77
CA LYS A 85 -13.91 -0.04 15.07
C LYS A 85 -13.85 0.94 16.24
N GLN A 86 -13.27 2.13 16.04
CA GLN A 86 -13.22 3.16 17.09
C GLN A 86 -14.61 3.72 17.42
N ARG A 87 -15.47 3.94 16.41
CA ARG A 87 -16.86 4.39 16.63
C ARG A 87 -17.67 3.37 17.42
N VAL A 88 -17.54 2.08 17.12
CA VAL A 88 -18.22 1.01 17.88
C VAL A 88 -17.73 0.99 19.33
N LYS A 89 -16.41 1.02 19.55
CA LYS A 89 -15.81 1.02 20.90
C LYS A 89 -16.16 2.26 21.72
N GLY A 90 -16.34 3.42 21.08
CA GLY A 90 -16.79 4.65 21.73
C GLY A 90 -18.27 4.62 22.12
N ARG A 91 -19.11 3.94 21.35
CA ARG A 91 -20.55 3.80 21.64
C ARG A 91 -20.81 2.92 22.87
N THR A 92 -20.02 1.86 23.05
CA THR A 92 -20.09 0.95 24.21
C THR A 92 -19.56 1.54 25.53
N LYS A 93 -19.05 2.78 25.53
CA LYS A 93 -18.44 3.41 26.72
C LYS A 93 -19.33 4.46 27.40
N LEU A 94 -20.55 4.67 26.88
CA LEU A 94 -21.51 5.69 27.33
C LEU A 94 -22.75 5.11 28.03
N GLU A 95 -22.76 3.81 28.33
CA GLU A 95 -23.85 3.14 29.04
C GLU A 95 -23.32 2.58 30.36
N TRP A 96 -23.12 3.45 31.37
CA TRP A 96 -23.12 3.14 32.81
C TRP A 96 -23.48 4.40 33.59
#